data_AF-A0A150P5G7-F1
#
_entry.id   AF-A0A150P5G7-F1
#
_cell.length_a   1.000
_cell.length_b   1.000
_cell.length_c   1.000
_cell.angle_alpha   90.00
_cell.angle_beta   90.00
_cell.angle_gamma   90.00
#
_symmetry.space_group_name_H-M   'P 1'
#
loop_
_entity.id
_entity.type
_entity.pdbx_description
1 polymer ?
#
loop_
_entity_poly.entity_id
_entity_poly.type
_entity_poly.pdbx_seq_one_letter_code
_entity_poly.pdbx_strand_id
1 'polypeptide(L)'
;MRSVQSSIALVMMGFFVACGGATPAPAEPDPAEAEAAAPVEKAGGEAAAEAGEKDGKEGDAAAEASRQIPTTCEQQDNMCLPPVAFVKRLCSGFYPDVALTLFAKGTPFTRGYLTRDTEAWNASGGSSSNDKLLFDEEVLILSRRKADTGGMVVSGAGGGYDVLRWDGTCASLMTEEVRQHVPPKPKFAPIPWKSLDQKTRDAFQADEKVGPLIAERRRECKGATMGAVSAKCEKVDKQMSAALIEYVRSGGTLPTP
;
A
#
# COMPACT_ATOMS: atom_id res chain seq x y z
N MET A 1 -20.65 51.56 -1.58
CA MET A 1 -22.08 51.79 -1.28
C MET A 1 -22.92 50.91 -2.19
N ARG A 2 -24.04 50.35 -1.68
CA ARG A 2 -24.95 49.30 -2.22
C ARG A 2 -24.62 47.89 -1.66
N SER A 3 -25.14 47.51 -0.48
CA SER A 3 -26.54 47.15 -0.10
C SER A 3 -26.93 45.76 -0.65
N VAL A 4 -26.70 44.69 0.13
CA VAL A 4 -27.67 43.96 1.00
C VAL A 4 -28.77 43.25 0.21
N GLN A 5 -28.77 41.90 0.23
CA GLN A 5 -30.00 41.15 0.47
C GLN A 5 -29.71 39.75 1.04
N SER A 6 -30.20 39.59 2.26
CA SER A 6 -30.31 38.36 3.04
C SER A 6 -31.51 37.56 2.55
N SER A 7 -31.43 36.23 2.52
CA SER A 7 -32.61 35.37 2.44
C SER A 7 -32.39 34.13 3.28
N ILE A 8 -33.23 34.08 4.31
CA ILE A 8 -33.40 33.05 5.33
C ILE A 8 -34.16 31.88 4.70
N ALA A 9 -33.61 30.67 4.77
CA ALA A 9 -34.33 29.45 4.47
C ALA A 9 -34.48 28.62 5.76
N LEU A 10 -35.74 28.60 6.20
CA LEU A 10 -36.32 27.85 7.31
C LEU A 10 -36.45 26.38 6.88
N VAL A 11 -35.81 25.45 7.59
CA VAL A 11 -36.02 24.00 7.39
C VAL A 11 -36.50 23.40 8.69
N MET A 12 -37.67 22.76 8.58
CA MET A 12 -38.43 22.14 9.65
C MET A 12 -37.67 21.00 10.35
N MET A 13 -37.72 21.03 11.67
CA MET A 13 -37.31 19.95 12.55
C MET A 13 -38.48 18.97 12.71
N GLY A 14 -38.40 17.82 12.03
CA GLY A 14 -39.34 16.71 12.19
C GLY A 14 -38.87 15.74 13.26
N PHE A 15 -39.62 15.64 14.35
CA PHE A 15 -39.47 14.62 15.39
C PHE A 15 -39.95 13.27 14.87
N PHE A 16 -39.07 12.27 14.84
CA PHE A 16 -39.46 10.87 14.78
C PHE A 16 -39.12 10.19 16.11
N VAL A 17 -40.18 9.77 16.80
CA VAL A 17 -40.18 8.89 17.97
C VAL A 17 -40.07 7.45 17.45
N ALA A 18 -39.05 6.71 17.86
CA ALA A 18 -38.94 5.28 17.60
C ALA A 18 -38.70 4.50 18.90
N CYS A 19 -39.74 3.78 19.34
CA CYS A 19 -39.66 2.60 20.22
C CYS A 19 -38.67 1.59 19.61
N GLY A 20 -37.83 0.87 20.36
CA GLY A 20 -38.17 0.06 21.53
C GLY A 20 -38.30 -1.40 21.08
N GLY A 21 -37.23 -2.17 21.19
CA GLY A 21 -37.20 -3.59 20.84
C GLY A 21 -35.85 -4.23 21.16
N ALA A 22 -35.73 -4.80 22.36
CA ALA A 22 -34.57 -5.54 22.81
C ALA A 22 -34.60 -6.98 22.25
N THR A 23 -33.55 -7.39 21.56
CA THR A 23 -33.32 -8.79 21.17
C THR A 23 -32.40 -9.44 22.21
N PRO A 24 -32.76 -10.60 22.78
CA PRO A 24 -31.88 -11.33 23.70
C PRO A 24 -30.69 -11.94 22.97
N ALA A 25 -29.55 -11.98 23.66
CA ALA A 25 -28.30 -12.56 23.20
C ALA A 25 -28.42 -14.10 23.04
N PRO A 26 -27.81 -14.71 22.00
CA PRO A 26 -27.68 -16.16 21.89
C PRO A 26 -26.78 -16.73 23.01
N ALA A 27 -27.18 -17.88 23.55
CA ALA A 27 -26.44 -18.63 24.55
C ALA A 27 -25.10 -19.17 23.99
N GLU A 28 -24.05 -19.08 24.80
CA GLU A 28 -22.77 -19.75 24.58
C GLU A 28 -22.93 -21.28 24.73
N PRO A 29 -22.35 -22.10 23.83
CA PRO A 29 -22.18 -23.52 24.06
C PRO A 29 -20.98 -23.80 25.00
N ASP A 30 -21.24 -24.72 25.92
CA ASP A 30 -20.39 -25.30 26.96
C ASP A 30 -19.09 -25.94 26.40
N PRO A 31 -17.91 -25.75 27.02
CA PRO A 31 -16.68 -26.42 26.62
C PRO A 31 -16.48 -27.70 27.45
N ALA A 32 -16.94 -28.83 26.95
CA ALA A 32 -16.56 -30.13 27.49
C ALA A 32 -16.61 -31.21 26.41
N GLU A 33 -15.45 -31.54 25.82
CA GLU A 33 -14.96 -32.92 25.74
C GLU A 33 -13.54 -32.93 25.16
N ALA A 34 -12.60 -33.27 26.04
CA ALA A 34 -11.32 -33.81 25.65
C ALA A 34 -11.50 -35.30 25.41
N GLU A 35 -11.09 -35.81 24.26
CA GLU A 35 -10.62 -37.19 24.19
C GLU A 35 -9.57 -37.40 23.10
N ALA A 36 -8.58 -38.19 23.50
CA ALA A 36 -7.30 -38.41 22.86
C ALA A 36 -7.39 -39.52 21.81
N ALA A 37 -6.60 -39.41 20.74
CA ALA A 37 -6.04 -40.56 20.05
C ALA A 37 -4.85 -40.15 19.16
N ALA A 38 -3.65 -40.49 19.63
CA ALA A 38 -2.53 -40.87 18.78
C ALA A 38 -2.24 -42.36 19.07
N PRO A 39 -1.30 -43.06 18.41
CA PRO A 39 -0.60 -42.82 17.14
C PRO A 39 -0.65 -44.06 16.20
N VAL A 40 -0.22 -43.95 14.93
CA VAL A 40 0.42 -45.10 14.25
C VAL A 40 1.53 -44.60 13.32
N GLU A 41 2.73 -45.12 13.58
CA GLU A 41 3.95 -45.03 12.78
C GLU A 41 3.77 -45.65 11.39
N LYS A 42 4.45 -45.09 10.38
CA LYS A 42 5.02 -45.93 9.33
C LYS A 42 6.35 -45.37 8.84
N ALA A 43 7.39 -46.06 9.26
CA ALA A 43 8.74 -45.98 8.71
C ALA A 43 8.79 -46.53 7.28
N GLY A 44 9.73 -46.02 6.49
CA GLY A 44 10.27 -46.74 5.34
C GLY A 44 10.71 -45.87 4.19
N GLY A 45 12.03 -45.74 4.01
CA GLY A 45 12.62 -45.68 2.66
C GLY A 45 13.52 -44.49 2.38
N GLU A 46 14.77 -44.56 2.82
CA GLU A 46 15.90 -43.92 2.14
C GLU A 46 15.94 -44.34 0.66
N ALA A 47 15.98 -43.35 -0.23
CA ALA A 47 16.59 -43.49 -1.53
C ALA A 47 17.33 -42.19 -1.83
N ALA A 48 18.62 -42.20 -1.50
CA ALA A 48 19.58 -41.24 -2.01
C ALA A 48 19.69 -41.43 -3.53
N ALA A 49 19.38 -40.37 -4.28
CA ALA A 49 19.81 -40.21 -5.65
C ALA A 49 20.65 -38.93 -5.71
N GLU A 50 21.96 -39.12 -5.57
CA GLU A 50 22.94 -38.24 -6.20
C GLU A 50 22.71 -38.28 -7.72
N ALA A 51 22.67 -37.11 -8.34
CA ALA A 51 23.22 -36.78 -9.67
C ALA A 51 22.35 -35.69 -10.32
N GLY A 52 22.83 -34.46 -10.27
CA GLY A 52 22.22 -33.36 -11.01
C GLY A 52 22.83 -31.98 -10.75
N GLU A 53 24.09 -31.90 -10.33
CA GLU A 53 24.84 -30.64 -10.31
C GLU A 53 25.24 -30.29 -11.76
N LYS A 54 24.29 -29.74 -12.51
CA LYS A 54 24.54 -28.91 -13.69
C LYS A 54 23.52 -27.77 -13.67
N ASP A 55 24.01 -26.58 -14.02
CA ASP A 55 23.29 -25.30 -14.11
C ASP A 55 23.25 -24.42 -12.85
N GLY A 56 24.38 -24.37 -12.13
CA GLY A 56 24.64 -23.40 -11.06
C GLY A 56 25.08 -22.00 -11.51
N LYS A 57 24.88 -21.59 -12.77
CA LYS A 57 25.40 -20.30 -13.28
C LYS A 57 24.38 -19.37 -13.96
N GLU A 58 23.23 -19.89 -14.39
CA GLU A 58 22.14 -19.05 -14.93
C GLU A 58 21.08 -18.67 -13.89
N GLY A 59 20.91 -19.46 -12.82
CA GLY A 59 19.95 -19.16 -11.75
C GLY A 59 20.35 -17.97 -10.87
N ASP A 60 21.65 -17.72 -10.71
CA ASP A 60 22.16 -16.67 -9.82
C ASP A 60 21.92 -15.27 -10.40
N ALA A 61 22.15 -15.09 -11.71
CA ALA A 61 21.98 -13.81 -12.38
C ALA A 61 20.52 -13.33 -12.42
N ALA A 62 19.55 -14.23 -12.64
CA ALA A 62 18.13 -13.87 -12.62
C ALA A 62 17.62 -13.58 -11.19
N ALA A 63 18.15 -14.30 -10.20
CA ALA A 63 17.85 -14.05 -8.78
C ALA A 63 18.43 -12.70 -8.30
N GLU A 64 19.64 -12.36 -8.73
CA GLU A 64 20.29 -11.07 -8.48
C GLU A 64 19.59 -9.92 -9.21
N ALA A 65 19.23 -10.08 -10.49
CA ALA A 65 18.54 -9.06 -11.26
C ALA A 65 17.18 -8.70 -10.64
N SER A 66 16.47 -9.67 -10.05
CA SER A 66 15.23 -9.40 -9.32
C SER A 66 15.45 -8.68 -7.98
N ARG A 67 16.69 -8.59 -7.46
CA ARG A 67 17.03 -7.84 -6.24
C ARG A 67 17.28 -6.37 -6.54
N GLN A 68 17.68 -6.06 -7.77
CA GLN A 68 17.91 -4.70 -8.21
C GLN A 68 16.58 -3.98 -8.45
N ILE A 69 16.54 -2.70 -8.08
CA ILE A 69 15.38 -1.86 -8.36
C ILE A 69 15.37 -1.57 -9.87
N PRO A 70 14.29 -1.94 -10.59
CA PRO A 70 14.24 -1.76 -12.02
C PRO A 70 14.23 -0.26 -12.37
N THR A 71 15.04 0.11 -13.36
CA THR A 71 15.01 1.45 -13.98
C THR A 71 14.27 1.46 -15.31
N THR A 72 14.02 0.28 -15.86
CA THR A 72 13.24 0.03 -17.07
C THR A 72 11.97 -0.73 -16.73
N CYS A 73 11.06 -0.85 -17.68
CA CYS A 73 9.80 -1.56 -17.49
C CYS A 73 9.51 -2.49 -18.67
N GLU A 74 8.57 -3.39 -18.42
CA GLU A 74 7.94 -4.21 -19.44
C GLU A 74 6.66 -3.50 -19.91
N GLN A 75 6.51 -3.37 -21.23
CA GLN A 75 5.29 -2.82 -21.81
C GLN A 75 4.20 -3.88 -21.82
N GLN A 76 3.09 -3.59 -21.17
CA GLN A 76 1.89 -4.41 -21.18
C GLN A 76 0.69 -3.52 -21.50
N ASP A 77 0.06 -3.77 -22.64
CA ASP A 77 -0.96 -2.88 -23.22
C ASP A 77 -0.38 -1.46 -23.43
N ASN A 78 -0.93 -0.46 -22.73
CA ASN A 78 -0.44 0.93 -22.71
C ASN A 78 0.26 1.28 -21.38
N MET A 79 0.67 0.26 -20.62
CA MET A 79 1.28 0.43 -19.29
C MET A 79 2.72 -0.06 -19.28
N CYS A 80 3.53 0.65 -18.52
CA CYS A 80 4.92 0.38 -18.29
C CYS A 80 5.04 -0.14 -16.86
N LEU A 81 5.22 -1.45 -16.72
CA LEU A 81 5.15 -2.17 -15.45
C LEU A 81 6.51 -2.72 -15.03
N PRO A 82 6.83 -2.80 -13.73
CA PRO A 82 8.04 -3.47 -13.27
C PRO A 82 8.04 -4.98 -13.63
N PRO A 83 9.23 -5.61 -13.76
CA PRO A 83 9.31 -7.05 -14.03
C PRO A 83 8.60 -7.89 -12.96
N VAL A 84 7.87 -8.93 -13.39
CA VAL A 84 7.01 -9.75 -12.51
C VAL A 84 7.78 -10.37 -11.34
N ALA A 85 9.02 -10.82 -11.56
CA ALA A 85 9.86 -11.41 -10.52
C ALA A 85 10.20 -10.40 -9.41
N PHE A 86 10.43 -9.14 -9.78
CA PHE A 86 10.66 -8.05 -8.84
C PHE A 86 9.38 -7.75 -8.06
N VAL A 87 8.23 -7.66 -8.73
CA VAL A 87 6.92 -7.40 -8.11
C VAL A 87 6.58 -8.47 -7.05
N LYS A 88 6.78 -9.75 -7.36
CA LYS A 88 6.51 -10.85 -6.42
C LYS A 88 7.29 -10.70 -5.11
N ARG A 89 8.56 -10.27 -5.20
CA ARG A 89 9.41 -10.03 -4.02
C ARG A 89 9.04 -8.75 -3.29
N LEU A 90 8.77 -7.68 -4.03
CA LEU A 90 8.32 -6.41 -3.46
C LEU A 90 7.05 -6.62 -2.64
N CYS A 91 6.06 -7.31 -3.20
CA CYS A 91 4.76 -7.51 -2.57
C CYS A 91 4.71 -8.63 -1.53
N SER A 92 5.81 -9.36 -1.29
CA SER A 92 5.92 -10.30 -0.17
C SER A 92 6.38 -9.63 1.13
N GLY A 93 6.66 -8.32 1.12
CA GLY A 93 7.18 -7.59 2.27
C GLY A 93 6.69 -6.15 2.32
N PHE A 94 7.48 -5.30 3.00
CA PHE A 94 7.19 -3.90 3.25
C PHE A 94 8.47 -3.08 3.01
N TYR A 95 8.48 -2.26 1.97
CA TYR A 95 9.69 -1.63 1.44
C TYR A 95 9.49 -0.13 1.11
N PRO A 96 9.40 0.74 2.12
CA PRO A 96 9.12 2.16 1.91
C PRO A 96 10.18 2.87 1.08
N ASP A 97 11.48 2.61 1.28
CA ASP A 97 12.56 3.22 0.49
C ASP A 97 12.52 2.82 -1.00
N VAL A 98 12.13 1.56 -1.29
CA VAL A 98 11.94 1.08 -2.66
C VAL A 98 10.75 1.79 -3.30
N ALA A 99 9.64 1.99 -2.56
CA ALA A 99 8.52 2.76 -3.06
C ALA A 99 8.93 4.20 -3.40
N LEU A 100 9.63 4.90 -2.52
CA LEU A 100 10.12 6.26 -2.80
C LEU A 100 10.97 6.30 -4.07
N THR A 101 11.82 5.30 -4.29
CA THR A 101 12.64 5.19 -5.51
C THR A 101 11.79 4.96 -6.76
N LEU A 102 10.81 4.07 -6.71
CA LEU A 102 9.93 3.76 -7.85
C LEU A 102 8.95 4.89 -8.17
N PHE A 103 8.59 5.72 -7.18
CA PHE A 103 7.79 6.93 -7.35
C PHE A 103 8.62 8.17 -7.70
N ALA A 104 9.95 8.07 -7.80
CA ALA A 104 10.80 9.20 -8.11
C ALA A 104 10.49 9.80 -9.48
N LYS A 105 10.81 11.08 -9.65
CA LYS A 105 10.67 11.75 -10.95
C LYS A 105 11.51 11.04 -12.01
N GLY A 106 10.93 10.83 -13.19
CA GLY A 106 11.63 10.24 -14.34
C GLY A 106 11.64 8.71 -14.37
N THR A 107 11.10 8.04 -13.36
CA THR A 107 10.83 6.60 -13.44
C THR A 107 9.76 6.34 -14.51
N PRO A 108 9.87 5.25 -15.28
CA PRO A 108 8.99 5.04 -16.42
C PRO A 108 7.62 4.45 -16.01
N PHE A 109 7.49 3.99 -14.76
CA PHE A 109 6.36 3.19 -14.32
C PHE A 109 5.01 3.92 -14.35
N THR A 110 3.97 3.17 -14.72
CA THR A 110 2.60 3.70 -14.79
C THR A 110 2.03 3.99 -13.41
N ARG A 111 1.51 5.21 -13.25
CA ARG A 111 0.77 5.65 -12.07
C ARG A 111 -0.72 5.38 -12.24
N GLY A 112 -1.36 5.00 -11.14
CA GLY A 112 -2.80 4.87 -11.01
C GLY A 112 -3.33 5.78 -9.90
N TYR A 113 -4.62 6.07 -9.95
CA TYR A 113 -5.32 6.87 -8.96
C TYR A 113 -6.63 6.19 -8.60
N LEU A 114 -6.96 6.17 -7.32
CA LEU A 114 -8.15 5.49 -6.86
C LEU A 114 -9.44 6.24 -7.22
N THR A 115 -10.47 5.50 -7.61
CA THR A 115 -11.80 6.03 -7.97
C THR A 115 -12.80 5.98 -6.83
N ARG A 116 -12.46 5.33 -5.70
CA ARG A 116 -13.26 5.21 -4.47
C ARG A 116 -12.36 4.86 -3.29
N ASP A 117 -12.89 4.93 -2.07
CA ASP A 117 -12.22 4.38 -0.90
C ASP A 117 -12.33 2.85 -0.93
N THR A 118 -11.21 2.13 -0.75
CA THR A 118 -11.13 0.67 -0.84
C THR A 118 -10.31 0.10 0.32
N GLU A 119 -10.68 -1.08 0.81
CA GLU A 119 -9.90 -1.79 1.83
C GLU A 119 -8.56 -2.27 1.28
N ALA A 120 -7.49 -2.12 2.05
CA ALA A 120 -6.17 -2.59 1.65
C ALA A 120 -6.06 -4.11 1.89
N TRP A 121 -6.04 -4.87 0.79
CA TRP A 121 -5.76 -6.30 0.80
C TRP A 121 -4.72 -6.63 -0.27
N ASN A 122 -3.93 -7.70 -0.08
CA ASN A 122 -2.84 -8.06 -1.00
C ASN A 122 -3.00 -9.52 -1.46
N ALA A 123 -3.41 -9.72 -2.72
CA ALA A 123 -3.59 -11.04 -3.31
C ALA A 123 -2.28 -11.80 -3.52
N SER A 124 -1.14 -11.11 -3.50
CA SER A 124 0.18 -11.73 -3.66
C SER A 124 0.71 -12.39 -2.36
N GLY A 125 -0.07 -12.34 -1.26
CA GLY A 125 0.23 -13.08 -0.04
C GLY A 125 1.20 -12.40 0.93
N GLY A 126 1.55 -11.12 0.71
CA GLY A 126 2.32 -10.33 1.67
C GLY A 126 1.44 -9.45 2.57
N SER A 127 2.08 -8.68 3.45
CA SER A 127 1.38 -7.72 4.30
C SER A 127 0.67 -6.65 3.46
N SER A 128 -0.57 -6.35 3.82
CA SER A 128 -1.26 -5.12 3.40
C SER A 128 -1.23 -4.11 4.53
N SER A 129 -1.39 -2.83 4.19
CA SER A 129 -1.62 -1.79 5.19
C SER A 129 -2.95 -2.04 5.91
N ASN A 130 -3.05 -1.62 7.17
CA ASN A 130 -4.33 -1.60 7.89
C ASN A 130 -5.18 -0.37 7.52
N ASP A 131 -4.59 0.62 6.83
CA ASP A 131 -5.27 1.82 6.40
C ASP A 131 -5.95 1.58 5.05
N LYS A 132 -7.19 2.06 4.93
CA LYS A 132 -7.89 2.10 3.64
C LYS A 132 -7.09 2.89 2.62
N LEU A 133 -7.20 2.49 1.36
CA LEU A 133 -6.80 3.34 0.26
C LEU A 133 -7.91 4.36 0.01
N LEU A 134 -7.54 5.61 -0.20
CA LEU A 134 -8.49 6.72 -0.29
C LEU A 134 -8.79 7.10 -1.74
N PHE A 135 -9.97 7.66 -2.00
CA PHE A 135 -10.31 8.30 -3.26
C PHE A 135 -9.23 9.32 -3.65
N ASP A 136 -8.80 9.30 -4.91
CA ASP A 136 -7.68 10.08 -5.46
C ASP A 136 -6.29 9.73 -4.91
N GLU A 137 -6.14 8.68 -4.11
CA GLU A 137 -4.83 8.21 -3.70
C GLU A 137 -4.03 7.74 -4.92
N GLU A 138 -2.83 8.28 -5.06
CA GLU A 138 -1.86 7.87 -6.06
C GLU A 138 -1.20 6.57 -5.65
N VAL A 139 -1.16 5.63 -6.59
CA VAL A 139 -0.49 4.35 -6.49
C VAL A 139 0.35 4.09 -7.75
N LEU A 140 1.27 3.14 -7.69
CA LEU A 140 2.04 2.71 -8.85
C LEU A 140 1.51 1.33 -9.27
N ILE A 141 1.12 1.17 -10.53
CA ILE A 141 0.58 -0.10 -11.03
C ILE A 141 1.75 -1.06 -11.22
N LEU A 142 1.72 -2.19 -10.50
CA LEU A 142 2.78 -3.19 -10.52
C LEU A 142 2.47 -4.33 -11.49
N SER A 143 1.22 -4.77 -11.54
CA SER A 143 0.80 -5.89 -12.37
C SER A 143 -0.66 -5.74 -12.78
N ARG A 144 -1.03 -6.36 -13.92
CA ARG A 144 -2.43 -6.59 -14.29
C ARG A 144 -2.78 -8.05 -14.02
N ARG A 145 -3.74 -8.27 -13.13
CA ARG A 145 -4.31 -9.59 -12.84
C ARG A 145 -5.36 -9.91 -13.90
N LYS A 146 -5.21 -11.03 -14.61
CA LYS A 146 -6.27 -11.56 -15.47
C LYS A 146 -7.26 -12.31 -14.58
N ALA A 147 -8.56 -12.13 -14.83
CA ALA A 147 -9.56 -12.95 -14.17
C ALA A 147 -9.40 -14.40 -14.65
N ASP A 148 -9.23 -15.34 -13.73
CA ASP A 148 -9.25 -16.77 -14.05
C ASP A 148 -10.70 -17.20 -14.19
N THR A 149 -11.25 -17.01 -15.39
CA THR A 149 -12.66 -17.29 -15.66
C THR A 149 -12.93 -18.76 -15.94
N GLY A 150 -11.92 -19.63 -16.03
CA GLY A 150 -12.11 -21.06 -16.33
C GLY A 150 -12.98 -21.34 -17.57
N GLY A 151 -13.06 -20.38 -18.50
CA GLY A 151 -13.95 -20.42 -19.68
C GLY A 151 -15.35 -19.82 -19.49
N MET A 152 -15.75 -19.46 -18.27
CA MET A 152 -17.02 -18.78 -17.97
C MET A 152 -16.85 -17.27 -17.98
N VAL A 153 -17.22 -16.63 -19.10
CA VAL A 153 -17.23 -15.16 -19.21
C VAL A 153 -18.39 -14.59 -18.36
N VAL A 154 -18.11 -14.26 -17.10
CA VAL A 154 -19.02 -13.46 -16.29
C VAL A 154 -18.82 -12.00 -16.67
N SER A 155 -19.84 -11.37 -17.26
CA SER A 155 -19.85 -9.93 -17.52
C SER A 155 -19.61 -9.18 -16.21
N GLY A 156 -18.44 -8.56 -16.07
CA GLY A 156 -18.02 -7.90 -14.82
C GLY A 156 -16.94 -8.63 -14.01
N ALA A 157 -16.52 -9.84 -14.41
CA ALA A 157 -15.26 -10.44 -13.96
C ALA A 157 -14.07 -9.75 -14.64
N GLY A 158 -13.99 -8.43 -14.44
CA GLY A 158 -12.84 -7.64 -14.82
C GLY A 158 -11.62 -8.17 -14.07
N GLY A 159 -10.47 -8.12 -14.73
CA GLY A 159 -9.20 -8.32 -14.04
C GLY A 159 -9.00 -7.31 -12.90
N GLY A 160 -7.85 -7.38 -12.26
CA GLY A 160 -7.46 -6.44 -11.23
C GLY A 160 -6.09 -5.84 -11.50
N TYR A 161 -5.67 -4.98 -10.60
CA TYR A 161 -4.29 -4.50 -10.51
C TYR A 161 -3.69 -4.94 -9.20
N ASP A 162 -2.40 -5.25 -9.20
CA ASP A 162 -1.59 -5.11 -7.99
C ASP A 162 -0.90 -3.75 -8.06
N VAL A 163 -0.90 -3.03 -6.94
CA VAL A 163 -0.41 -1.67 -6.86
C VAL A 163 0.51 -1.48 -5.66
N LEU A 164 1.47 -0.57 -5.79
CA LEU A 164 2.34 -0.11 -4.70
C LEU A 164 1.83 1.23 -4.18
N ARG A 165 1.75 1.36 -2.86
CA ARG A 165 1.45 2.62 -2.18
C ARG A 165 2.73 3.36 -1.80
N TRP A 166 2.62 4.66 -1.56
CA TRP A 166 3.73 5.52 -1.09
C TRP A 166 4.34 5.06 0.24
N ASP A 167 3.60 4.31 1.05
CA ASP A 167 4.09 3.77 2.33
C ASP A 167 4.96 2.52 2.17
N GLY A 168 5.09 1.94 0.96
CA GLY A 168 5.84 0.71 0.72
C GLY A 168 5.05 -0.58 0.83
N THR A 169 3.73 -0.52 1.03
CA THR A 169 2.84 -1.69 1.02
C THR A 169 2.25 -1.94 -0.36
N CYS A 170 1.99 -3.21 -0.69
CA CYS A 170 1.21 -3.58 -1.86
C CYS A 170 -0.27 -3.74 -1.53
N ALA A 171 -1.12 -3.46 -2.51
CA ALA A 171 -2.55 -3.73 -2.47
C ALA A 171 -3.05 -4.28 -3.81
N SER A 172 -4.16 -4.98 -3.77
CA SER A 172 -4.84 -5.53 -4.93
C SER A 172 -6.17 -4.81 -5.13
N LEU A 173 -6.39 -4.31 -6.34
CA LEU A 173 -7.57 -3.53 -6.71
C LEU A 173 -8.30 -4.19 -7.88
N MET A 174 -9.58 -3.88 -8.03
CA MET A 174 -10.38 -4.21 -9.21
C MET A 174 -10.11 -3.17 -10.31
N THR A 175 -10.41 -3.51 -11.57
CA THR A 175 -10.11 -2.62 -12.70
C THR A 175 -10.79 -1.25 -12.56
N GLU A 176 -12.04 -1.23 -12.09
CA GLU A 176 -12.86 -0.02 -11.91
C GLU A 176 -12.47 0.84 -10.70
N GLU A 177 -11.59 0.33 -9.83
CA GLU A 177 -11.08 1.05 -8.66
C GLU A 177 -9.87 1.93 -9.00
N VAL A 178 -9.29 1.76 -10.19
CA VAL A 178 -8.11 2.50 -10.65
C VAL A 178 -8.40 3.25 -11.95
N ARG A 179 -8.02 4.52 -11.98
CA ARG A 179 -7.93 5.32 -13.20
C ARG A 179 -6.50 5.79 -13.43
N GLN A 180 -6.13 6.00 -14.69
CA GLN A 180 -4.80 6.52 -15.06
C GLN A 180 -4.78 8.04 -15.24
N HIS A 181 -5.96 8.69 -15.28
CA HIS A 181 -6.03 10.14 -15.37
C HIS A 181 -5.70 10.78 -14.01
N VAL A 182 -4.73 11.70 -14.04
CA VAL A 182 -4.25 12.40 -12.85
C VAL A 182 -5.35 13.30 -12.28
N PRO A 183 -5.75 13.13 -11.01
CA PRO A 183 -6.69 14.03 -10.37
C PRO A 183 -6.06 15.40 -10.11
N PRO A 184 -6.85 16.49 -9.95
CA PRO A 184 -6.32 17.82 -9.68
C PRO A 184 -5.49 17.91 -8.39
N LYS A 185 -5.82 17.07 -7.39
CA LYS A 185 -5.10 16.99 -6.11
C LYS A 185 -4.97 15.53 -5.68
N PRO A 186 -3.98 14.78 -6.18
CA PRO A 186 -3.75 13.41 -5.78
C PRO A 186 -3.45 13.33 -4.29
N LYS A 187 -4.08 12.37 -3.61
CA LYS A 187 -3.74 11.98 -2.24
C LYS A 187 -2.60 10.95 -2.27
N PHE A 188 -2.12 10.58 -1.10
CA PHE A 188 -1.03 9.63 -0.94
C PHE A 188 -1.11 8.96 0.42
N ALA A 189 -0.63 7.72 0.50
CA ALA A 189 -0.39 7.06 1.77
C ALA A 189 0.67 7.82 2.59
N PRO A 190 0.53 7.93 3.92
CA PRO A 190 1.54 8.52 4.78
C PRO A 190 2.87 7.76 4.69
N ILE A 191 3.99 8.49 4.61
CA ILE A 191 5.31 7.84 4.57
C ILE A 191 5.70 7.40 5.99
N PRO A 192 6.02 6.11 6.21
CA PRO A 192 6.37 5.58 7.52
C PRO A 192 7.80 6.00 7.90
N TRP A 193 7.98 7.25 8.33
CA TRP A 193 9.29 7.87 8.59
C TRP A 193 10.27 7.01 9.41
N LYS A 194 9.78 6.29 10.42
CA LYS A 194 10.61 5.43 11.28
C LYS A 194 11.12 4.18 10.57
N SER A 195 10.41 3.73 9.55
CA SER A 195 10.73 2.52 8.79
C SER A 195 11.64 2.79 7.59
N LEU A 196 11.86 4.07 7.25
CA LEU A 196 12.85 4.45 6.23
C LEU A 196 14.27 4.13 6.70
N ASP A 197 15.16 3.83 5.77
CA ASP A 197 16.57 3.64 6.08
C ASP A 197 17.22 4.92 6.63
N GLN A 198 18.27 4.76 7.46
CA GLN A 198 18.98 5.89 8.04
C GLN A 198 19.54 6.83 6.96
N LYS A 199 20.17 6.27 5.91
CA LYS A 199 20.70 7.03 4.77
C LYS A 199 19.62 7.89 4.09
N THR A 200 18.41 7.35 3.95
CA THR A 200 17.28 8.05 3.34
C THR A 200 16.77 9.17 4.24
N ARG A 201 16.66 8.89 5.54
CA ARG A 201 16.32 9.92 6.53
C ARG A 201 17.34 11.06 6.56
N ASP A 202 18.63 10.73 6.48
CA ASP A 202 19.71 11.72 6.47
C ASP A 202 19.64 12.60 5.22
N ALA A 203 19.36 12.00 4.04
CA ALA A 203 19.15 12.75 2.81
C ALA A 203 17.98 13.75 2.92
N PHE A 204 16.86 13.33 3.50
CA PHE A 204 15.72 14.21 3.75
C PHE A 204 16.00 15.28 4.81
N GLN A 205 16.80 14.97 5.83
CA GLN A 205 17.19 15.93 6.85
C GLN A 205 18.15 17.00 6.32
N ALA A 206 18.98 16.64 5.34
CA ALA A 206 19.91 17.56 4.69
C ALA A 206 19.22 18.54 3.72
N ASP A 207 17.99 18.24 3.29
CA ASP A 207 17.23 19.12 2.40
C ASP A 207 16.72 20.38 3.13
N GLU A 208 16.85 21.54 2.47
CA GLU A 208 16.51 22.84 3.05
C GLU A 208 15.02 23.03 3.34
N LYS A 209 14.13 22.33 2.62
CA LYS A 209 12.68 22.43 2.78
C LYS A 209 12.13 21.35 3.72
N VAL A 210 12.64 20.13 3.60
CA VAL A 210 12.16 18.97 4.36
C VAL A 210 12.80 18.91 5.75
N GLY A 211 14.09 19.23 5.88
CA GLY A 211 14.83 19.18 7.14
C GLY A 211 14.17 19.96 8.30
N PRO A 212 13.71 21.20 8.09
CA PRO A 212 13.00 21.97 9.12
C PRO A 212 11.70 21.30 9.58
N LEU A 213 10.93 20.69 8.67
CA LEU A 213 9.69 19.98 9.00
C LEU A 213 9.96 18.71 9.82
N ILE A 214 11.04 17.99 9.51
CA ILE A 214 11.48 16.83 10.32
C ILE A 214 11.87 17.29 11.73
N ALA A 215 12.61 18.39 11.85
CA ALA A 215 13.01 18.94 13.14
C ALA A 215 11.81 19.42 13.96
N GLU A 216 10.82 20.05 13.33
CA GLU A 216 9.56 20.45 13.96
C GLU A 216 8.77 19.23 14.42
N ARG A 217 8.62 18.22 13.56
CA ARG A 217 7.94 16.97 13.91
C ARG A 217 8.57 16.31 15.13
N ARG A 218 9.91 16.24 15.18
CA ARG A 218 10.63 15.68 16.33
C ARG A 218 10.31 16.43 17.63
N ARG A 219 10.21 17.76 17.55
CA ARG A 219 9.88 18.62 18.70
C ARG A 219 8.43 18.43 19.17
N GLU A 220 7.49 18.42 18.25
CA GLU A 220 6.05 18.38 18.56
C GLU A 220 5.56 16.97 18.92
N CYS A 221 6.06 15.95 18.23
CA CYS A 221 5.66 14.57 18.44
C CYS A 221 6.48 13.87 19.53
N LYS A 222 7.64 14.42 19.95
CA LYS A 222 8.54 13.84 20.98
C LYS A 222 8.85 12.34 20.78
N GLY A 223 8.84 11.87 19.53
CA GLY A 223 9.06 10.46 19.19
C GLY A 223 7.83 9.54 19.32
N ALA A 224 6.69 10.05 19.77
CA ALA A 224 5.42 9.32 19.75
C ALA A 224 5.01 8.98 18.32
N THR A 225 4.69 7.71 18.08
CA THR A 225 4.17 7.22 16.79
C THR A 225 2.94 6.35 16.93
N MET A 226 2.48 6.12 18.15
CA MET A 226 1.26 5.37 18.45
C MET A 226 0.57 6.03 19.64
N GLY A 227 -0.76 5.95 19.68
CA GLY A 227 -1.59 6.56 20.71
C GLY A 227 -2.04 7.98 20.39
N ALA A 228 -2.76 8.61 21.33
CA ALA A 228 -3.27 9.96 21.19
C ALA A 228 -2.11 10.98 21.17
N VAL A 229 -1.67 11.35 19.97
CA VAL A 229 -0.73 12.46 19.75
C VAL A 229 -1.48 13.79 19.78
N SER A 230 -0.76 14.89 19.97
CA SER A 230 -1.37 16.21 19.89
C SER A 230 -1.84 16.49 18.45
N ALA A 231 -2.93 17.26 18.29
CA ALA A 231 -3.39 17.70 16.96
C ALA A 231 -2.29 18.45 16.18
N LYS A 232 -1.36 19.09 16.89
CA LYS A 232 -0.20 19.76 16.30
C LYS A 232 0.81 18.75 15.73
N CYS A 233 1.08 17.65 16.44
CA CYS A 233 1.91 16.57 15.93
C CYS A 233 1.31 15.96 14.65
N GLU A 234 0.00 15.65 14.64
CA GLU A 234 -0.66 15.10 13.44
C GLU A 234 -0.57 16.05 12.24
N LYS A 235 -0.75 17.35 12.47
CA LYS A 235 -0.64 18.36 11.42
C LYS A 235 0.77 18.40 10.84
N VAL A 236 1.79 18.43 11.68
CA VAL A 236 3.19 18.48 11.25
C VAL A 236 3.60 17.17 10.56
N ASP A 237 3.10 16.03 11.01
CA ASP A 237 3.33 14.72 10.38
C ASP A 237 2.75 14.67 8.95
N LYS A 238 1.53 15.17 8.76
CA LYS A 238 0.91 15.33 7.43
C LYS A 238 1.68 16.29 6.53
N GLN A 239 2.15 17.41 7.08
CA GLN A 239 2.96 18.39 6.34
C GLN A 239 4.33 17.80 5.94
N MET A 240 4.98 17.08 6.85
CA MET A 240 6.23 16.38 6.56
C MET A 240 6.02 15.33 5.46
N SER A 241 4.99 14.49 5.57
CA SER A 241 4.69 13.48 4.54
C SER A 241 4.47 14.11 3.15
N ALA A 242 3.72 15.22 3.09
CA ALA A 242 3.53 15.96 1.84
C ALA A 242 4.84 16.52 1.27
N ALA A 243 5.72 17.06 2.13
CA ALA A 243 6.99 17.62 1.72
C ALA A 243 7.97 16.54 1.23
N LEU A 244 8.00 15.38 1.87
CA LEU A 244 8.79 14.22 1.42
C LEU A 244 8.37 13.78 0.01
N ILE A 245 7.07 13.68 -0.24
CA ILE A 245 6.53 13.31 -1.56
C ILE A 245 6.88 14.35 -2.61
N GLU A 246 6.76 15.63 -2.28
CA GLU A 246 7.14 16.70 -3.20
C GLU A 246 8.64 16.70 -3.50
N TYR A 247 9.49 16.41 -2.51
CA TYR A 247 10.93 16.22 -2.73
C TYR A 247 11.18 15.11 -3.76
N VAL A 248 10.54 13.95 -3.59
CA VAL A 248 10.68 12.81 -4.51
C VAL A 248 10.14 13.14 -5.92
N ARG A 249 8.97 13.78 -6.00
CA ARG A 249 8.34 14.18 -7.28
C ARG A 249 9.08 15.29 -8.01
N SER A 250 9.76 16.17 -7.29
CA SER A 250 10.56 17.24 -7.89
C SER A 250 11.92 16.76 -8.40
N GLY A 251 12.33 15.53 -8.04
CA GLY A 251 13.58 14.90 -8.46
C GLY A 251 14.70 15.05 -7.44
N GLY A 252 14.37 15.15 -6.15
CA GLY A 252 15.35 15.12 -5.07
C GLY A 252 16.15 13.81 -5.06
N THR A 253 17.41 13.90 -4.61
CA THR A 253 18.35 12.78 -4.64
C THR A 253 18.10 11.84 -3.47
N LEU A 254 17.62 10.63 -3.76
CA LEU A 254 17.52 9.56 -2.77
C LEU A 254 18.74 8.64 -2.87
N PRO A 255 19.26 8.13 -1.74
CA PRO A 255 20.25 7.07 -1.77
C PRO A 255 19.62 5.79 -2.32
N THR A 256 20.42 4.94 -2.96
CA THR A 256 19.97 3.61 -3.39
C THR A 256 19.55 2.80 -2.17
N PRO A 257 18.31 2.27 -2.10
CA PRO A 257 17.83 1.40 -1.03
C PRO A 257 18.66 0.13 -0.86
#